data_AF-A0A432DMK3-F1
#
_entry.id   AF-A0A432DMK3-F1
#
_cell.length_a   1.000
_cell.length_b   1.000
_cell.length_c   1.000
_cell.angle_alpha   90.00
_cell.angle_beta   90.00
_cell.angle_gamma   90.00
#
_symmetry.space_group_name_H-M   'P 1'
#
loop_
_entity.id
_entity.type
_entity.pdbx_description
1 polymer ?
#
loop_
_entity_poly.entity_id
_entity_poly.type
_entity_poly.pdbx_seq_one_letter_code
_entity_poly.pdbx_strand_id
1 'polypeptide(L)'
;MRRFLGDKKRSIPTQAKSTALAHGLAELHKVRVVAQIGFFSKWQDPHNRLNFKAGLHDALPALVATGTWGFVTGIALVKSGLTESMATLMTLLVYAGSAQLTSLPLIESAAPLWLIFAAGLVVNIRFLIFGAALQPFFRHLVWPKRLGLGFFSTDIAFVLFMGRYGESKEKGGTEQLWYYLGIIVPGWFVWNSFSLLGIYLGALVPASWSLEFAAVLALMAIIVPLVKTRPMAMCLLTAGLIAWLGQPLPLRLGLAAAVLGGVLAGVLGEAIQHRARKG
;
A
#
# COMPACT_ATOMS: atom_id res chain seq x y z
N MET A 1 52.13 34.38 25.08
CA MET A 1 50.76 34.74 24.64
C MET A 1 50.68 34.52 23.12
N ARG A 2 49.85 33.53 22.67
CA ARG A 2 49.63 33.03 21.28
C ARG A 2 50.80 32.22 20.68
N ARG A 3 50.91 30.88 20.72
CA ARG A 3 49.99 29.73 20.51
C ARG A 3 49.66 29.46 19.02
N PHE A 4 50.35 28.45 18.47
CA PHE A 4 49.93 27.50 17.43
C PHE A 4 49.25 28.04 16.16
N LEU A 5 50.02 28.30 15.10
CA LEU A 5 49.53 28.24 13.71
C LEU A 5 50.64 27.76 12.77
N GLY A 6 50.54 26.49 12.38
CA GLY A 6 51.34 25.85 11.35
C GLY A 6 50.50 24.71 10.77
N ASP A 7 49.41 25.08 10.08
CA ASP A 7 48.43 24.14 9.51
C ASP A 7 49.06 23.42 8.31
N LYS A 8 49.55 22.20 8.58
CA LYS A 8 50.15 21.31 7.60
C LYS A 8 49.01 20.56 6.88
N LYS A 9 48.42 21.18 5.86
CA LYS A 9 47.54 20.49 4.90
C LYS A 9 48.32 19.41 4.15
N ARG A 10 48.39 18.20 4.72
CA ARG A 10 48.83 16.99 4.03
C ARG A 10 47.74 16.61 3.01
N SER A 11 47.94 16.96 1.75
CA SER A 11 47.18 16.41 0.63
C SER A 11 47.47 14.92 0.49
N ILE A 12 46.48 14.07 0.72
CA ILE A 12 46.56 12.63 0.45
C ILE A 12 46.77 12.46 -1.07
N PRO A 13 47.77 11.68 -1.53
CA PRO A 13 48.05 11.51 -2.96
C PRO A 13 46.84 10.90 -3.69
N THR A 14 46.47 11.51 -4.82
CA THR A 14 45.29 11.19 -5.66
C THR A 14 45.21 9.72 -6.07
N GLN A 15 46.37 9.05 -6.17
CA GLN A 15 46.49 7.64 -6.54
C GLN A 15 46.00 6.69 -5.45
N ALA A 16 46.18 7.04 -4.17
CA ALA A 16 45.70 6.25 -3.03
C ALA A 16 44.16 6.29 -2.89
N LYS A 17 43.52 7.40 -3.31
CA LYS A 17 42.06 7.50 -3.37
C LYS A 17 41.48 6.65 -4.49
N SER A 18 42.14 6.61 -5.65
CA SER A 18 41.70 5.82 -6.81
C SER A 18 41.75 4.32 -6.52
N THR A 19 42.84 3.82 -5.91
CA THR A 19 42.96 2.41 -5.52
C THR A 19 42.00 2.01 -4.41
N ALA A 20 41.78 2.87 -3.41
CA ALA A 20 40.79 2.61 -2.36
C ALA A 20 39.34 2.58 -2.90
N LEU A 21 39.02 3.46 -3.85
CA LEU A 21 37.72 3.49 -4.51
C LEU A 21 37.50 2.22 -5.37
N ALA A 22 38.50 1.83 -6.15
CA ALA A 22 38.45 0.61 -6.97
C ALA A 22 38.30 -0.66 -6.11
N HIS A 23 38.99 -0.73 -4.97
CA HIS A 23 38.87 -1.83 -4.02
C HIS A 23 37.48 -1.87 -3.36
N GLY A 24 36.94 -0.72 -2.96
CA GLY A 24 35.59 -0.61 -2.40
C GLY A 24 34.50 -1.02 -3.40
N LEU A 25 34.64 -0.65 -4.68
CA LEU A 25 33.73 -1.07 -5.74
C LEU A 25 33.78 -2.57 -6.02
N ALA A 26 34.98 -3.17 -5.97
CA ALA A 26 35.15 -4.61 -6.13
C ALA A 26 34.51 -5.41 -4.98
N GLU A 27 34.66 -4.95 -3.74
CA GLU A 27 34.02 -5.59 -2.58
C GLU A 27 32.50 -5.41 -2.59
N LEU A 28 31.99 -4.24 -2.97
CA LEU A 28 30.55 -4.03 -3.19
C LEU A 28 30.00 -4.97 -4.27
N HIS A 29 30.74 -5.17 -5.35
CA HIS A 29 30.35 -6.09 -6.41
C HIS A 29 30.31 -7.54 -5.93
N LYS A 30 31.35 -8.01 -5.19
CA LYS A 30 31.36 -9.36 -4.60
C LYS A 30 30.21 -9.58 -3.62
N VAL A 31 29.95 -8.62 -2.71
CA VAL A 31 28.83 -8.70 -1.76
C VAL A 31 27.49 -8.80 -2.50
N ARG A 32 27.33 -8.05 -3.58
CA ARG A 32 26.10 -8.04 -4.40
C ARG A 32 25.91 -9.37 -5.16
N VAL A 33 26.98 -9.90 -5.75
CA VAL A 33 26.97 -11.19 -6.46
C VAL A 33 26.71 -12.34 -5.50
N VAL A 34 27.37 -12.39 -4.33
CA VAL A 34 27.15 -13.42 -3.31
C VAL A 34 25.73 -13.36 -2.74
N ALA A 35 25.21 -12.16 -2.48
CA ALA A 35 23.81 -11.99 -2.05
C ALA A 35 22.80 -12.45 -3.11
N GLN A 36 23.11 -12.22 -4.39
CA GLN A 36 22.29 -12.65 -5.51
C GLN A 36 22.32 -14.18 -5.65
N ILE A 37 23.50 -14.81 -5.63
CA ILE A 37 23.67 -16.27 -5.65
C ILE A 37 22.94 -16.92 -4.47
N GLY A 38 23.07 -16.35 -3.26
CA GLY A 38 22.38 -16.86 -2.07
C GLY A 38 20.85 -16.72 -2.13
N PHE A 39 20.31 -15.69 -2.77
CA PHE A 39 18.87 -15.55 -2.99
C PHE A 39 18.35 -16.56 -4.01
N PHE A 40 19.04 -16.72 -5.15
CA PHE A 40 18.68 -17.69 -6.18
C PHE A 40 18.76 -19.14 -5.67
N SER A 41 19.79 -19.47 -4.87
CA SER A 41 19.89 -20.78 -4.22
C SER A 41 18.73 -21.03 -3.24
N LYS A 42 18.36 -20.04 -2.41
CA LYS A 42 17.20 -20.16 -1.52
C LYS A 42 15.87 -20.26 -2.27
N TRP A 43 15.73 -19.65 -3.45
CA TRP A 43 14.54 -19.82 -4.29
C TRP A 43 14.41 -21.21 -4.89
N GLN A 44 15.53 -21.89 -5.17
CA GLN A 44 15.51 -23.25 -5.73
C GLN A 44 14.99 -24.29 -4.74
N ASP A 45 15.02 -23.99 -3.43
CA ASP A 45 14.42 -24.83 -2.39
C ASP A 45 12.90 -25.00 -2.62
N PRO A 46 12.41 -26.24 -2.81
CA PRO A 46 10.99 -26.53 -2.97
C PRO A 46 10.12 -25.99 -1.83
N HIS A 47 10.62 -26.00 -0.59
CA HIS A 47 9.88 -25.53 0.58
C HIS A 47 9.59 -24.03 0.48
N ASN A 48 10.58 -23.24 0.04
CA ASN A 48 10.43 -21.79 -0.13
C ASN A 48 9.46 -21.43 -1.25
N ARG A 49 9.48 -22.19 -2.35
CA ARG A 49 8.52 -22.03 -3.45
C ARG A 49 7.09 -22.35 -3.03
N LEU A 50 6.91 -23.37 -2.20
CA LEU A 50 5.60 -23.73 -1.66
C LEU A 50 5.05 -22.62 -0.77
N ASN A 51 5.87 -22.06 0.13
CA ASN A 51 5.45 -20.95 0.99
C ASN A 51 5.13 -19.68 0.19
N PHE A 52 5.93 -19.35 -0.83
CA PHE A 52 5.61 -18.25 -1.75
C PHE A 52 4.28 -18.47 -2.47
N LYS A 53 4.05 -19.68 -3.00
CA LYS A 53 2.77 -20.03 -3.65
C LYS A 53 1.59 -19.96 -2.68
N ALA A 54 1.79 -20.37 -1.42
CA ALA A 54 0.77 -20.24 -0.39
C ALA A 54 0.41 -18.77 -0.13
N GLY A 55 1.41 -17.89 -0.04
CA GLY A 55 1.19 -16.45 0.09
C GLY A 55 0.44 -15.86 -1.10
N LEU A 56 0.84 -16.23 -2.32
CA LEU A 56 0.16 -15.81 -3.55
C LEU A 56 -1.29 -16.29 -3.57
N HIS A 57 -1.53 -17.56 -3.26
CA HIS A 57 -2.86 -18.16 -3.25
C HIS A 57 -3.78 -17.46 -2.23
N ASP A 58 -3.30 -17.23 -1.02
CA ASP A 58 -4.06 -16.52 0.02
C ASP A 58 -4.34 -15.06 -0.37
N ALA A 59 -3.44 -14.43 -1.14
CA ALA A 59 -3.60 -13.08 -1.64
C ALA A 59 -4.53 -12.95 -2.86
N LEU A 60 -4.78 -14.02 -3.63
CA LEU A 60 -5.53 -13.97 -4.90
C LEU A 60 -6.87 -13.18 -4.81
N PRO A 61 -7.75 -13.43 -3.81
CA PRO A 61 -9.00 -12.68 -3.72
C PRO A 61 -8.77 -11.18 -3.47
N ALA A 62 -7.72 -10.85 -2.71
CA ALA A 62 -7.38 -9.48 -2.37
C ALA A 62 -6.66 -8.76 -3.51
N LEU A 63 -5.98 -9.49 -4.41
CA LEU A 63 -5.37 -8.91 -5.62
C LEU A 63 -6.43 -8.35 -6.57
N VAL A 64 -7.59 -8.99 -6.69
CA VAL A 64 -8.71 -8.45 -7.50
C VAL A 64 -9.13 -7.07 -6.98
N ALA A 65 -9.39 -6.97 -5.68
CA ALA A 65 -9.75 -5.70 -5.04
C ALA A 65 -8.62 -4.65 -5.16
N THR A 66 -7.36 -5.08 -5.03
CA THR A 66 -6.17 -4.22 -5.17
C THR A 66 -6.05 -3.67 -6.59
N GLY A 67 -6.28 -4.49 -7.61
CA GLY A 67 -6.26 -4.08 -9.01
C GLY A 67 -7.38 -3.09 -9.30
N THR A 68 -8.61 -3.40 -8.89
CA THR A 68 -9.74 -2.48 -9.04
C THR A 68 -9.50 -1.14 -8.34
N TRP A 69 -8.96 -1.16 -7.13
CA TRP A 69 -8.61 0.06 -6.40
C TRP A 69 -7.50 0.86 -7.08
N GLY A 70 -6.45 0.19 -7.53
CA GLY A 70 -5.36 0.80 -8.28
C GLY A 70 -5.86 1.49 -9.55
N PHE A 71 -6.70 0.80 -10.33
CA PHE A 71 -7.29 1.35 -11.54
C PHE A 71 -8.01 2.67 -11.29
N VAL A 72 -8.90 2.74 -10.30
CA VAL A 72 -9.62 3.98 -10.08
C VAL A 72 -8.76 5.06 -9.42
N THR A 73 -7.80 4.67 -8.59
CA THR A 73 -6.79 5.63 -8.08
C THR A 73 -6.00 6.26 -9.23
N GLY A 74 -5.65 5.48 -10.25
CA GLY A 74 -5.00 5.96 -11.47
C GLY A 74 -5.83 7.01 -12.21
N ILE A 75 -7.13 6.76 -12.40
CA ILE A 75 -8.05 7.74 -13.00
C ILE A 75 -8.14 9.00 -12.12
N ALA A 76 -8.26 8.84 -10.81
CA ALA A 76 -8.37 9.97 -9.88
C ALA A 76 -7.14 10.88 -9.94
N LEU A 77 -5.93 10.31 -10.04
CA LEU A 77 -4.68 11.06 -10.15
C LEU A 77 -4.69 12.03 -11.34
N VAL A 78 -5.05 11.55 -12.54
CA VAL A 78 -5.10 12.41 -13.73
C VAL A 78 -6.28 13.40 -13.68
N LYS A 79 -7.39 13.03 -13.02
CA LYS A 79 -8.55 13.91 -12.83
C LYS A 79 -8.30 15.04 -11.84
N SER A 80 -7.35 14.88 -10.90
CA SER A 80 -6.93 15.97 -10.00
C SER A 80 -5.94 16.96 -10.64
N GLY A 81 -5.74 16.90 -11.97
CA GLY A 81 -4.89 17.83 -12.70
C GLY A 81 -3.41 17.46 -12.75
N LEU A 82 -3.01 16.29 -12.26
CA LEU A 82 -1.65 15.80 -12.46
C LEU A 82 -1.45 15.39 -13.92
N THR A 83 -0.26 15.65 -14.46
CA THR A 83 0.15 15.08 -15.74
C THR A 83 0.29 13.57 -15.63
N GLU A 84 0.14 12.85 -16.73
CA GLU A 84 0.29 11.38 -16.78
C GLU A 84 1.65 10.92 -16.22
N SER A 85 2.71 11.68 -16.51
CA SER A 85 4.06 11.40 -16.00
C SER A 85 4.15 11.59 -14.48
N MET A 86 3.54 12.65 -13.94
CA MET A 86 3.49 12.88 -12.49
C MET A 86 2.65 11.81 -11.79
N ALA A 87 1.49 11.47 -12.34
CA ALA A 87 0.63 10.40 -11.83
C ALA A 87 1.35 9.04 -11.84
N THR A 88 2.08 8.73 -12.92
CA THR A 88 2.90 7.52 -13.04
C THR A 88 4.00 7.49 -11.98
N LEU A 89 4.75 8.58 -11.82
CA LEU A 89 5.81 8.68 -10.82
C LEU A 89 5.25 8.50 -9.40
N MET A 90 4.10 9.12 -9.12
CA MET A 90 3.42 9.02 -7.83
C MET A 90 2.92 7.60 -7.56
N THR A 91 2.39 6.89 -8.57
CA THR A 91 2.02 5.48 -8.47
C THR A 91 3.21 4.57 -8.14
N LEU A 92 4.35 4.80 -8.79
CA LEU A 92 5.55 3.97 -8.62
C LEU A 92 6.27 4.24 -7.29
N LEU A 93 6.35 5.51 -6.87
CA LEU A 93 7.10 5.92 -5.69
C LEU A 93 6.28 5.91 -4.41
N VAL A 94 5.00 6.26 -4.49
CA VAL A 94 4.10 6.37 -3.32
C VAL A 94 3.17 5.16 -3.34
N TYR A 95 3.70 4.01 -2.91
CA TYR A 95 2.92 2.78 -2.79
C TYR A 95 1.99 2.80 -1.55
N ALA A 96 1.07 3.76 -1.54
CA ALA A 96 0.09 3.98 -0.48
C ALA A 96 -1.14 4.71 -1.05
N GLY A 97 -2.15 3.95 -1.51
CA GLY A 97 -3.35 4.53 -2.14
C GLY A 97 -4.09 5.55 -1.26
N SER A 98 -4.10 5.35 0.06
CA SER A 98 -4.68 6.31 1.01
C SER A 98 -3.92 7.65 1.03
N ALA A 99 -2.59 7.63 0.94
CA ALA A 99 -1.78 8.85 0.83
C ALA A 99 -2.11 9.58 -0.47
N GLN A 100 -2.19 8.82 -1.58
CA GLN A 100 -2.46 9.38 -2.89
C GLN A 100 -3.81 10.10 -2.91
N LEU A 101 -4.89 9.43 -2.52
CA LEU A 101 -6.22 10.04 -2.50
C LEU A 101 -6.35 11.19 -1.49
N THR A 102 -5.69 11.11 -0.34
CA THR A 102 -5.67 12.22 0.64
C THR A 102 -4.96 13.45 0.06
N SER A 103 -3.93 13.24 -0.75
CA SER A 103 -3.18 14.35 -1.35
C SER A 103 -3.89 15.03 -2.51
N LEU A 104 -4.81 14.36 -3.23
CA LEU A 104 -5.39 14.94 -4.46
C LEU A 104 -6.14 16.26 -4.21
N PRO A 105 -7.05 16.39 -3.22
CA PRO A 105 -7.73 17.65 -2.97
C PRO A 105 -6.78 18.76 -2.51
N LEU A 106 -5.71 18.40 -1.81
CA LEU A 106 -4.68 19.35 -1.38
C LEU A 106 -3.81 19.82 -2.56
N ILE A 107 -3.54 18.94 -3.53
CA ILE A 107 -2.86 19.29 -4.78
C ILE A 107 -3.75 20.21 -5.62
N GLU A 108 -5.03 19.86 -5.77
CA GLU A 108 -6.02 20.64 -6.54
C GLU A 108 -6.21 22.05 -5.95
N SER A 109 -6.24 22.18 -4.62
CA SER A 109 -6.32 23.47 -3.93
C SER A 109 -4.98 24.23 -3.81
N ALA A 110 -3.92 23.73 -4.46
CA ALA A 110 -2.59 24.31 -4.42
C ALA A 110 -2.05 24.53 -2.98
N ALA A 111 -2.35 23.59 -2.08
CA ALA A 111 -1.87 23.63 -0.71
C ALA A 111 -0.33 23.51 -0.63
N PRO A 112 0.30 24.08 0.41
CA PRO A 112 1.75 23.95 0.60
C PRO A 112 2.20 22.48 0.68
N LEU A 113 3.35 22.17 0.06
CA LEU A 113 3.88 20.79 0.00
C LEU A 113 4.01 20.12 1.36
N TRP A 114 4.45 20.85 2.40
CA TRP A 114 4.58 20.29 3.74
C TRP A 114 3.25 19.80 4.31
N LEU A 115 2.13 20.44 3.95
CA LEU A 115 0.79 20.05 4.41
C LEU A 115 0.32 18.78 3.69
N ILE A 116 0.63 18.65 2.40
CA ILE A 116 0.39 17.42 1.61
C ILE A 116 1.15 16.24 2.22
N PHE A 117 2.44 16.42 2.53
CA PHE A 117 3.25 15.40 3.19
C PHE A 117 2.75 15.08 4.60
N ALA A 118 2.37 16.09 5.39
CA ALA A 118 1.84 15.90 6.73
C ALA A 118 0.51 15.10 6.71
N ALA A 119 -0.43 15.46 5.83
CA ALA A 119 -1.68 14.73 5.67
C ALA A 119 -1.44 13.28 5.24
N GLY A 120 -0.55 13.08 4.26
CA GLY A 120 -0.12 11.75 3.85
C GLY A 120 0.48 10.94 4.99
N LEU A 121 1.37 11.53 5.79
CA LEU A 121 2.01 10.88 6.94
C LEU A 121 0.98 10.49 8.01
N VAL A 122 0.07 11.41 8.37
CA VAL A 122 -0.96 11.19 9.40
C VAL A 122 -1.85 10.01 9.03
N VAL A 123 -2.35 9.98 7.79
CA VAL A 123 -3.20 8.88 7.31
C VAL A 123 -2.44 7.54 7.26
N ASN A 124 -1.11 7.58 7.15
CA ASN A 124 -0.26 6.40 6.99
C ASN A 124 0.51 5.99 8.24
N ILE A 125 0.27 6.62 9.40
CA ILE A 125 0.91 6.25 10.66
C ILE A 125 0.67 4.78 11.04
N ARG A 126 -0.40 4.16 10.52
CA ARG A 126 -0.67 2.72 10.62
C ARG A 126 0.52 1.84 10.19
N PHE A 127 1.33 2.26 9.23
CA PHE A 127 2.51 1.51 8.81
C PHE A 127 3.58 1.44 9.90
N LEU A 128 3.61 2.39 10.84
CA LEU A 128 4.48 2.30 12.02
C LEU A 128 4.04 1.14 12.93
N ILE A 129 2.73 0.98 13.13
CA ILE A 129 2.15 -0.12 13.90
C ILE A 129 2.44 -1.46 13.19
N PHE A 130 2.25 -1.52 11.87
CA PHE A 130 2.56 -2.72 11.09
C PHE A 130 4.05 -3.06 11.19
N GLY A 131 4.93 -2.07 11.06
CA GLY A 131 6.37 -2.24 11.23
C GLY A 131 6.76 -2.77 12.60
N ALA A 132 6.14 -2.27 13.67
CA ALA A 132 6.37 -2.76 15.03
C ALA A 132 5.90 -4.20 15.22
N ALA A 133 4.72 -4.55 14.70
CA ALA A 133 4.17 -5.91 14.77
C ALA A 133 4.95 -6.92 13.91
N LEU A 134 5.48 -6.50 12.76
CA LEU A 134 6.31 -7.33 11.88
C LEU A 134 7.78 -7.42 12.34
N GLN A 135 8.21 -6.56 13.25
CA GLN A 135 9.60 -6.48 13.72
C GLN A 135 10.14 -7.82 14.25
N PRO A 136 9.42 -8.61 15.09
CA PRO A 136 9.91 -9.90 15.59
C PRO A 136 10.21 -10.91 14.47
N PHE A 137 9.49 -10.83 13.35
CA PHE A 137 9.62 -11.74 12.22
C PHE A 137 10.80 -11.37 11.32
N PHE A 138 11.08 -10.08 11.12
CA PHE A 138 12.08 -9.63 10.14
C PHE A 138 13.31 -8.94 10.72
N ARG A 139 13.43 -8.82 12.06
CA ARG A 139 14.59 -8.15 12.70
C ARG A 139 15.94 -8.79 12.39
N HIS A 140 15.98 -10.08 12.06
CA HIS A 140 17.21 -10.82 11.74
C HIS A 140 17.79 -10.45 10.36
N LEU A 141 17.00 -9.77 9.51
CA LEU A 141 17.44 -9.32 8.20
C LEU A 141 18.22 -8.00 8.29
N VAL A 142 19.14 -7.81 7.35
CA VAL A 142 19.88 -6.54 7.20
C VAL A 142 18.93 -5.38 6.88
N TRP A 143 19.33 -4.18 7.30
CA TRP A 143 18.47 -2.98 7.25
C TRP A 143 17.86 -2.67 5.87
N PRO A 144 18.58 -2.75 4.73
CA PRO A 144 17.98 -2.49 3.42
C PRO A 144 16.87 -3.48 3.04
N LYS A 145 16.99 -4.76 3.43
CA LYS A 145 15.94 -5.76 3.20
C LYS A 145 14.69 -5.42 4.02
N ARG A 146 14.89 -5.01 5.27
CA ARG A 146 13.80 -4.58 6.16
C ARG A 146 13.07 -3.36 5.59
N LEU A 147 13.80 -2.39 5.05
CA LEU A 147 13.19 -1.26 4.37
C LEU A 147 12.39 -1.68 3.14
N GLY A 148 12.92 -2.58 2.31
CA GLY A 148 12.18 -3.11 1.15
C GLY A 148 10.87 -3.80 1.58
N LEU A 149 10.94 -4.69 2.57
CA LEU A 149 9.74 -5.35 3.10
C LEU A 149 8.72 -4.38 3.70
N GLY A 150 9.19 -3.28 4.30
CA GLY A 150 8.36 -2.20 4.81
C GLY A 150 7.72 -1.38 3.70
N PHE A 151 8.48 -1.01 2.67
CA PHE A 151 7.98 -0.25 1.52
C PHE A 151 6.86 -0.97 0.79
N PHE A 152 7.00 -2.28 0.56
CA PHE A 152 5.98 -3.09 -0.10
C PHE A 152 4.86 -3.58 0.84
N SER A 153 4.87 -3.17 2.11
CA SER A 153 3.85 -3.56 3.07
C SER A 153 2.53 -2.84 2.77
N THR A 154 1.42 -3.57 2.90
CA THR A 154 0.06 -3.05 2.74
C THR A 154 -0.82 -3.59 3.87
N ASP A 155 -2.00 -2.99 4.07
CA ASP A 155 -2.97 -3.50 5.04
C ASP A 155 -3.31 -4.98 4.80
N ILE A 156 -3.51 -5.36 3.53
CA ILE A 156 -3.80 -6.73 3.12
C ILE A 156 -2.61 -7.64 3.45
N ALA A 157 -1.39 -7.22 3.12
CA ALA A 157 -0.20 -8.01 3.43
C ALA A 157 -0.02 -8.21 4.94
N PHE A 158 -0.26 -7.16 5.72
CA PHE A 158 -0.22 -7.22 7.18
C PHE A 158 -1.28 -8.18 7.74
N VAL A 159 -2.53 -8.04 7.33
CA VAL A 159 -3.65 -8.85 7.82
C VAL A 159 -3.46 -10.33 7.46
N LEU A 160 -3.11 -10.65 6.22
CA LEU A 160 -2.89 -12.04 5.80
C LEU A 160 -1.69 -12.65 6.54
N PHE A 161 -0.58 -11.91 6.65
CA PHE A 161 0.61 -12.40 7.34
C PHE A 161 0.35 -12.63 8.83
N MET A 162 -0.22 -11.64 9.53
CA MET A 162 -0.50 -11.75 10.97
C MET A 162 -1.61 -12.76 11.25
N GLY A 163 -2.60 -12.90 10.37
CA GLY A 163 -3.63 -13.93 10.48
C GLY A 163 -3.05 -15.35 10.42
N ARG A 164 -1.95 -15.55 9.68
CA ARG A 164 -1.28 -16.85 9.58
C ARG A 164 -0.19 -17.07 10.62
N TYR A 165 0.65 -16.07 10.89
CA TYR A 165 1.88 -16.22 11.68
C TYR A 165 1.92 -15.37 12.96
N GLY A 166 0.91 -14.56 13.25
CA GLY A 166 0.90 -13.64 14.40
C GLY A 166 1.16 -14.34 15.74
N GLU A 167 0.50 -15.49 15.92
CA GLU A 167 0.58 -16.35 17.11
C GLU A 167 1.65 -17.46 16.99
N SER A 168 2.48 -17.43 15.95
CA SER A 168 3.54 -18.42 15.77
C SER A 168 4.55 -18.34 16.92
N LYS A 169 4.85 -19.50 17.53
CA LYS A 169 5.87 -19.63 18.59
C LYS A 169 7.27 -19.31 18.05
N GLU A 170 7.55 -19.74 16.83
CA GLU A 170 8.80 -19.47 16.14
C GLU A 170 8.63 -18.26 15.22
N LYS A 171 9.51 -17.27 15.35
CA LYS A 171 9.50 -16.03 14.55
C LYS A 171 10.86 -15.83 13.90
N GLY A 172 10.85 -15.42 12.63
CA GLY A 172 12.06 -15.25 11.82
C GLY A 172 12.43 -16.45 10.96
N GLY A 173 11.50 -17.38 10.75
CA GLY A 173 11.69 -18.49 9.85
C GLY A 173 11.75 -18.06 8.38
N THR A 174 12.40 -18.89 7.55
CA THR A 174 12.55 -18.61 6.12
C THR A 174 11.21 -18.76 5.39
N GLU A 175 10.35 -19.67 5.84
CA GLU A 175 8.98 -19.88 5.38
C GLU A 175 8.11 -18.63 5.54
N GLN A 176 8.25 -17.90 6.65
CA GLN A 176 7.53 -16.66 6.92
C GLN A 176 7.93 -15.57 5.92
N LEU A 177 9.23 -15.44 5.64
CA LEU A 177 9.74 -14.50 4.65
C LEU A 177 9.18 -14.81 3.26
N TRP A 178 9.25 -16.07 2.81
CA TRP A 178 8.78 -16.43 1.46
C TRP A 178 7.27 -16.33 1.33
N TYR A 179 6.51 -16.66 2.37
CA TYR A 179 5.07 -16.42 2.40
C TYR A 179 4.75 -14.92 2.27
N TYR A 180 5.44 -14.07 3.04
CA TYR A 180 5.25 -12.62 2.96
C TYR A 180 5.62 -12.05 1.59
N LEU A 181 6.73 -12.52 0.99
CA LEU A 181 7.09 -12.19 -0.38
C LEU A 181 6.02 -12.63 -1.40
N GLY A 182 5.41 -13.80 -1.17
CA GLY A 182 4.30 -14.32 -1.96
C GLY A 182 3.07 -13.42 -1.97
N ILE A 183 2.89 -12.59 -0.95
CA ILE A 183 1.79 -11.62 -0.87
C ILE A 183 2.18 -10.27 -1.49
N ILE A 184 3.31 -9.70 -1.06
CA ILE A 184 3.65 -8.31 -1.39
C ILE A 184 4.09 -8.12 -2.85
N VAL A 185 4.80 -9.10 -3.43
CA VAL A 185 5.32 -9.03 -4.80
C VAL A 185 4.17 -8.96 -5.83
N PRO A 186 3.23 -9.93 -5.87
CA PRO A 186 2.11 -9.84 -6.81
C PRO A 186 1.22 -8.63 -6.52
N GLY A 187 1.06 -8.24 -5.25
CA GLY A 187 0.31 -7.05 -4.86
C GLY A 187 0.84 -5.79 -5.54
N TRP A 188 2.15 -5.58 -5.48
CA TRP A 188 2.78 -4.42 -6.12
C TRP A 188 2.63 -4.43 -7.64
N PHE A 189 2.81 -5.58 -8.30
CA PHE A 189 2.63 -5.67 -9.76
C PHE A 189 1.20 -5.42 -10.20
N VAL A 190 0.22 -5.99 -9.48
CA VAL A 190 -1.21 -5.79 -9.77
C VAL A 190 -1.59 -4.32 -9.57
N TRP A 191 -1.17 -3.72 -8.45
CA TRP A 191 -1.39 -2.30 -8.17
C TRP A 191 -0.87 -1.42 -9.29
N ASN A 192 0.40 -1.57 -9.67
CA ASN A 192 1.01 -0.71 -10.68
C ASN A 192 0.39 -0.93 -12.06
N SER A 193 0.18 -2.19 -12.47
CA SER A 193 -0.42 -2.50 -13.77
C SER A 193 -1.80 -1.86 -13.93
N PHE A 194 -2.66 -2.01 -12.92
CA PHE A 194 -4.00 -1.45 -12.97
C PHE A 194 -3.99 0.06 -12.77
N SER A 195 -3.15 0.61 -11.90
CA SER A 195 -3.05 2.08 -11.72
C SER A 195 -2.55 2.76 -12.99
N LEU A 196 -1.55 2.20 -13.67
CA LEU A 196 -1.11 2.70 -14.96
C LEU A 196 -2.22 2.58 -16.01
N LEU A 197 -2.94 1.47 -16.05
CA LEU A 197 -4.11 1.33 -16.91
C LEU A 197 -5.16 2.41 -16.62
N GLY A 198 -5.39 2.74 -15.35
CA GLY A 198 -6.26 3.82 -14.93
C GLY A 198 -5.77 5.21 -15.32
N ILE A 199 -4.47 5.48 -15.22
CA ILE A 199 -3.85 6.74 -15.63
C ILE A 199 -4.05 6.96 -17.13
N TYR A 200 -3.69 5.96 -17.96
CA TYR A 200 -3.73 6.09 -19.41
C TYR A 200 -5.14 5.96 -20.00
N LEU A 201 -6.02 5.15 -19.40
CA LEU A 201 -7.43 5.11 -19.79
C LEU A 201 -8.26 6.23 -19.17
N GLY A 202 -7.72 6.94 -18.17
CA GLY A 202 -8.36 8.08 -17.53
C GLY A 202 -8.63 9.24 -18.49
N ALA A 203 -7.83 9.36 -19.55
CA ALA A 203 -8.05 10.32 -20.63
C ALA A 203 -9.34 10.03 -21.44
N LEU A 204 -9.80 8.78 -21.49
CA LEU A 204 -11.08 8.41 -22.12
C LEU A 204 -12.28 8.83 -21.27
N VAL A 205 -12.07 9.13 -19.98
CA VAL A 205 -13.14 9.59 -19.09
C VAL A 205 -13.43 11.06 -19.43
N PRO A 206 -14.67 11.44 -19.76
CA PRO A 206 -15.02 12.82 -20.11
C PRO A 206 -14.55 13.83 -19.07
N ALA A 207 -14.05 14.99 -19.51
CA ALA A 207 -13.66 16.08 -18.60
C ALA A 207 -14.85 16.66 -17.82
N SER A 208 -16.08 16.43 -18.30
CA SER A 208 -17.31 16.79 -17.59
C SER A 208 -17.57 15.96 -16.33
N TRP A 209 -16.90 14.82 -16.16
CA TRP A 209 -17.01 14.02 -14.94
C TRP A 209 -16.10 14.62 -13.87
N SER A 210 -16.70 15.10 -12.78
CA SER A 210 -15.97 15.69 -11.66
C SER A 210 -15.05 14.68 -10.97
N LEU A 211 -14.01 15.18 -10.29
CA LEU A 211 -13.14 14.36 -9.43
C LEU A 211 -13.97 13.62 -8.37
N GLU A 212 -15.01 14.26 -7.85
CA GLU A 212 -15.95 13.65 -6.90
C GLU A 212 -16.66 12.42 -7.50
N PHE A 213 -17.08 12.48 -8.77
CA PHE A 213 -17.68 11.33 -9.44
C PHE A 213 -16.68 10.19 -9.63
N ALA A 214 -15.43 10.50 -10.02
CA ALA A 214 -14.37 9.50 -10.14
C ALA A 214 -14.06 8.83 -8.79
N ALA A 215 -14.00 9.60 -7.70
CA ALA A 215 -13.81 9.08 -6.35
C ALA A 215 -14.98 8.19 -5.88
N VAL A 216 -16.22 8.54 -6.22
CA VAL A 216 -17.41 7.70 -5.94
C VAL A 216 -17.35 6.40 -6.72
N LEU A 217 -17.01 6.43 -8.01
CA LEU A 217 -16.81 5.22 -8.81
C LEU A 217 -15.67 4.35 -8.24
N ALA A 218 -14.62 4.96 -7.68
CA ALA A 218 -13.50 4.26 -7.02
C ALA A 218 -13.98 3.43 -5.83
N LEU A 219 -14.75 4.09 -4.97
CA LEU A 219 -15.30 3.48 -3.77
C LEU A 219 -16.32 2.41 -4.14
N MET A 220 -17.18 2.64 -5.14
CA MET A 220 -18.10 1.62 -5.65
C MET A 220 -17.35 0.41 -6.21
N ALA A 221 -16.28 0.63 -6.97
CA ALA A 221 -15.52 -0.45 -7.58
C ALA A 221 -14.83 -1.35 -6.53
N ILE A 222 -14.45 -0.81 -5.36
CA ILE A 222 -14.03 -1.64 -4.22
C ILE A 222 -15.23 -2.30 -3.53
N ILE A 223 -16.25 -1.52 -3.17
CA ILE A 223 -17.31 -1.97 -2.26
C ILE A 223 -18.16 -3.06 -2.91
N VAL A 224 -18.51 -2.92 -4.20
CA VAL A 224 -19.37 -3.85 -4.93
C VAL A 224 -18.86 -5.31 -4.86
N PRO A 225 -17.61 -5.63 -5.21
CA PRO A 225 -17.10 -7.01 -5.11
C PRO A 225 -16.93 -7.50 -3.67
N LEU A 226 -16.91 -6.60 -2.67
CA LEU A 226 -16.88 -6.98 -1.25
C LEU A 226 -18.26 -7.42 -0.72
N VAL A 227 -19.36 -7.05 -1.39
CA VAL A 227 -20.72 -7.46 -0.99
C VAL A 227 -20.95 -8.94 -1.33
N LYS A 228 -20.73 -9.81 -0.34
CA LYS A 228 -20.88 -11.26 -0.51
C LYS A 228 -22.15 -11.85 0.11
N THR A 229 -22.86 -11.09 0.95
CA THR A 229 -24.03 -11.58 1.69
C THR A 229 -25.20 -10.59 1.60
N ARG A 230 -26.42 -11.11 1.81
CA ARG A 230 -27.63 -10.28 1.82
C ARG A 230 -27.59 -9.14 2.85
N PRO A 231 -27.08 -9.34 4.09
CA PRO A 231 -26.93 -8.26 5.06
C PRO A 231 -25.96 -7.17 4.59
N MET A 232 -24.85 -7.53 3.93
CA MET A 232 -23.94 -6.55 3.34
C MET A 232 -24.63 -5.73 2.23
N ALA A 233 -25.45 -6.39 1.39
CA ALA A 233 -26.20 -5.69 0.35
C ALA A 233 -27.26 -4.75 0.94
N MET A 234 -27.97 -5.19 1.98
CA MET A 234 -28.93 -4.35 2.70
C MET A 234 -28.23 -3.14 3.32
N CYS A 235 -27.10 -3.33 3.99
CA CYS A 235 -26.28 -2.23 4.54
C CYS A 235 -25.93 -1.22 3.44
N LEU A 236 -25.38 -1.69 2.31
CA LEU A 236 -24.98 -0.84 1.19
C LEU A 236 -26.14 -0.03 0.61
N LEU A 237 -27.25 -0.69 0.28
CA LEU A 237 -28.41 -0.06 -0.35
C LEU A 237 -29.06 0.96 0.59
N THR A 238 -29.20 0.62 1.88
CA THR A 238 -29.83 1.49 2.87
C THR A 238 -28.95 2.71 3.14
N ALA A 239 -27.64 2.53 3.32
CA ALA A 239 -26.70 3.64 3.46
C ALA A 239 -26.72 4.55 2.23
N GLY A 240 -26.71 3.98 1.02
CA GLY A 240 -26.78 4.74 -0.22
C GLY A 240 -28.06 5.57 -0.35
N LEU A 241 -29.22 4.97 -0.02
CA LEU A 241 -30.50 5.66 -0.07
C LEU A 241 -30.59 6.80 0.96
N ILE A 242 -30.14 6.56 2.20
CA ILE A 242 -30.14 7.59 3.25
C ILE A 242 -29.16 8.71 2.90
N ALA A 243 -27.99 8.39 2.35
CA ALA A 243 -27.03 9.41 1.92
C ALA A 243 -27.61 10.29 0.80
N TRP A 244 -28.32 9.67 -0.16
CA TRP A 244 -28.98 10.38 -1.26
C TRP A 244 -30.09 11.30 -0.76
N LEU A 245 -31.00 10.78 0.06
CA LEU A 245 -32.11 11.57 0.62
C LEU A 245 -31.64 12.62 1.64
N GLY A 246 -30.50 12.38 2.29
CA GLY A 246 -29.91 13.23 3.32
C GLY A 246 -29.06 14.40 2.78
N GLN A 247 -28.90 14.56 1.46
CA GLN A 247 -28.18 15.69 0.86
C GLN A 247 -28.63 17.08 1.36
N PRO A 248 -29.93 17.34 1.63
CA PRO A 248 -30.37 18.65 2.11
C PRO A 248 -29.98 18.97 3.55
N LEU A 249 -29.49 17.99 4.33
CA LEU A 249 -29.21 18.19 5.75
C LEU A 249 -27.92 19.01 5.94
N PRO A 250 -27.93 20.03 6.82
CA PRO A 250 -26.75 20.85 7.10
C PRO A 250 -25.63 20.01 7.74
N LEU A 251 -24.39 20.53 7.69
CA LEU A 251 -23.20 19.94 8.34
C LEU A 251 -22.86 18.51 7.88
N ARG A 252 -23.32 18.07 6.71
CA ARG A 252 -23.19 16.69 6.22
C ARG A 252 -23.80 15.64 7.16
N LEU A 253 -24.82 16.01 7.94
CA LEU A 253 -25.55 15.08 8.83
C LEU A 253 -26.18 13.91 8.06
N GLY A 254 -26.49 14.10 6.77
CA GLY A 254 -26.91 13.00 5.89
C GLY A 254 -25.91 11.86 5.80
N LEU A 255 -24.59 12.15 5.83
CA LEU A 255 -23.55 11.10 5.85
C LEU A 255 -23.52 10.37 7.19
N ALA A 256 -23.65 11.09 8.30
CA ALA A 256 -23.71 10.46 9.63
C ALA A 256 -24.94 9.55 9.76
N ALA A 257 -26.11 10.02 9.29
CA ALA A 257 -27.34 9.24 9.25
C ALA A 257 -27.21 8.00 8.34
N ALA A 258 -26.54 8.13 7.19
CA ALA A 258 -26.30 7.03 6.27
C ALA A 258 -25.45 5.92 6.91
N VAL A 259 -24.40 6.29 7.65
CA VAL A 259 -23.57 5.33 8.39
C VAL A 259 -24.41 4.59 9.44
N LEU A 260 -25.16 5.32 10.26
CA LEU A 260 -25.99 4.73 11.31
C LEU A 260 -27.07 3.80 10.73
N GLY A 261 -27.81 4.27 9.71
CA GLY A 261 -28.87 3.49 9.08
C GLY A 261 -28.35 2.27 8.32
N GLY A 262 -27.21 2.39 7.64
CA GLY A 262 -26.54 1.26 6.99
C GLY A 262 -26.13 0.17 7.99
N VAL A 263 -25.48 0.56 9.09
CA VAL A 263 -25.08 -0.38 10.16
C VAL A 263 -26.30 -1.07 10.76
N LEU A 264 -27.36 -0.32 11.09
CA LEU A 264 -28.59 -0.89 11.63
C LEU A 264 -29.24 -1.88 10.65
N ALA A 265 -29.33 -1.54 9.37
CA ALA A 265 -29.87 -2.43 8.34
C ALA A 265 -29.03 -3.71 8.16
N GLY A 266 -27.71 -3.59 8.22
CA GLY A 266 -26.79 -4.74 8.19
C GLY A 266 -27.00 -5.67 9.38
N VAL A 267 -27.03 -5.13 10.59
CA VAL A 267 -27.23 -5.90 11.83
C VAL A 267 -28.60 -6.59 11.85
N LEU A 268 -29.66 -5.89 11.44
CA LEU A 268 -31.00 -6.47 11.34
C LEU A 268 -31.07 -7.56 10.26
N GLY A 269 -30.44 -7.33 9.10
CA GLY A 269 -30.35 -8.33 8.04
C GLY A 269 -29.63 -9.60 8.50
N GLU A 270 -28.56 -9.45 9.26
CA GLU A 270 -27.81 -10.57 9.84
C GLU A 270 -28.64 -11.33 10.89
N ALA A 271 -29.37 -10.62 11.74
CA ALA A 271 -30.28 -11.23 12.72
C ALA A 271 -31.42 -12.03 12.06
N ILE A 272 -32.01 -11.50 10.96
CA ILE A 272 -33.05 -12.20 10.19
C ILE A 272 -32.47 -13.46 9.53
N GLN A 273 -31.30 -13.34 8.91
CA GLN A 273 -30.63 -14.47 8.25
C GLN A 273 -30.24 -15.58 9.24
N HIS A 274 -29.82 -15.20 10.46
CA HIS A 274 -29.53 -16.17 11.53
C HIS A 274 -30.78 -16.90 12.03
N ARG A 275 -31.93 -16.22 12.12
CA ARG A 275 -33.20 -16.86 12.50
C ARG A 275 -33.69 -17.83 11.43
N ALA A 276 -33.61 -17.46 10.15
CA ALA A 276 -34.02 -18.29 9.02
C ALA A 276 -33.15 -19.55 8.80
N ARG A 277 -31.92 -19.60 9.35
CA ARG A 277 -31.05 -20.79 9.31
C ARG A 277 -31.29 -21.77 10.47
N LYS A 278 -32.00 -21.35 11.51
CA LYS A 278 -32.25 -22.14 12.73
C LYS A 278 -33.65 -22.77 12.81
N GLY A 279 -34.58 -22.33 11.96
CA GLY A 279 -35.90 -22.95 11.78
C GLY A 279 -35.91 -23.81 10.53
#